data_AF-A0A8C3U9Q1-F1
#
_entry.id   AF-A0A8C3U9Q1-F1
#
_cell.length_a   1.000
_cell.length_b   1.000
_cell.length_c   1.000
_cell.angle_alpha   90.00
_cell.angle_beta   90.00
_cell.angle_gamma   90.00
#
_symmetry.space_group_name_H-M   'P 1'
#
loop_
_entity.id
_entity.type
_entity.pdbx_description
1 polymer ?
#
loop_
_entity_poly.entity_id
_entity_poly.type
_entity_poly.pdbx_seq_one_letter_code
_entity_poly.pdbx_strand_id
1 'polypeptide(L)'
;MMFRDQVGIVAGWFRGWSECEQTVALLALLKRVTRTQARFLQLCLEHSLADCPDIHLLEAEANSAAAISQWPQEPAEAAVALLLAHLPLLQPGNAAAKAEYMKRLQKVLADAIESNRCVEESRQLLSYALIHPATTADDRSALALWLGHLEERLAPPGPPQRRPPAHEWPPEPPEPGGGGGGGSSAAGGGGGAWAEQHPAGTAPRENGHPPFQAPGGTGERGGDGAGTG
;
A
#
# COMPACT_ATOMS: atom_id res chain seq x y z
N MET A 1 -7.94 32.46 10.29
CA MET A 1 -8.90 31.37 10.09
C MET A 1 -9.10 30.69 11.43
N MET A 2 -10.33 30.54 11.91
CA MET A 2 -10.57 29.91 13.21
C MET A 2 -10.38 28.39 13.10
N PHE A 3 -10.02 27.73 14.20
CA PHE A 3 -9.90 26.26 14.26
C PHE A 3 -11.16 25.57 13.72
N ARG A 4 -12.35 26.10 14.05
CA ARG A 4 -13.63 25.64 13.53
C ARG A 4 -13.70 25.63 12.00
N ASP A 5 -13.14 26.65 11.35
CA ASP A 5 -13.17 26.76 9.89
C ASP A 5 -12.22 25.73 9.24
N GLN A 6 -11.07 25.47 9.87
CA GLN A 6 -10.14 24.42 9.44
C GLN A 6 -10.77 23.02 9.56
N VAL A 7 -11.42 22.74 10.68
CA VAL A 7 -12.17 21.49 10.88
C VAL A 7 -13.29 21.37 9.84
N GLY A 8 -14.00 22.46 9.54
CA GLY A 8 -15.04 22.49 8.52
C GLY A 8 -14.53 22.12 7.12
N ILE A 9 -13.35 22.61 6.72
CA ILE A 9 -12.73 22.25 5.44
C ILE A 9 -12.39 20.76 5.39
N VAL A 10 -11.72 20.25 6.43
CA VAL A 10 -11.30 18.84 6.48
C VAL A 10 -12.53 17.92 6.47
N ALA A 11 -13.57 18.24 7.24
CA ALA A 11 -14.82 17.49 7.24
C ALA A 11 -15.52 17.54 5.87
N GLY A 12 -15.41 18.66 5.14
CA GLY A 12 -15.91 18.79 3.78
C GLY A 12 -15.21 17.84 2.80
N TRP A 13 -13.88 17.77 2.84
CA TRP A 13 -13.11 16.80 2.03
C TRP A 13 -13.44 15.36 2.41
N PHE A 14 -13.47 15.08 3.71
CA PHE A 14 -13.73 13.75 4.23
C PHE A 14 -15.08 13.18 3.77
N ARG A 15 -16.13 14.01 3.73
CA ARG A 15 -17.46 13.61 3.24
C ARG A 15 -17.47 13.24 1.76
N GLY A 16 -16.55 13.79 0.96
CA GLY A 16 -16.44 13.49 -0.47
C GLY A 16 -15.69 12.21 -0.78
N TRP A 17 -15.01 11.60 0.19
CA TRP A 17 -14.26 10.37 0.04
C TRP A 17 -15.12 9.13 0.25
N SER A 18 -14.77 8.03 -0.40
CA SER A 18 -15.35 6.71 -0.14
C SER A 18 -15.04 6.22 1.27
N GLU A 19 -15.82 5.27 1.79
CA GLU A 19 -15.60 4.69 3.13
C GLU A 19 -14.19 4.11 3.32
N CYS A 20 -13.64 3.52 2.25
CA CYS A 20 -12.28 3.01 2.22
C CYS A 20 -11.25 4.15 2.39
N GLU A 21 -11.36 5.21 1.59
CA GLU A 21 -10.46 6.38 1.67
C GLU A 21 -10.58 7.09 3.01
N GLN A 22 -11.80 7.23 3.53
CA GLN A 22 -12.07 7.75 4.87
C GLN A 22 -11.32 6.95 5.94
N THR A 23 -11.42 5.61 5.90
CA THR A 23 -10.75 4.74 6.86
C THR A 23 -9.22 4.82 6.76
N VAL A 24 -8.68 4.80 5.54
CA VAL A 24 -7.23 4.95 5.30
C VAL A 24 -6.74 6.29 5.83
N ALA A 25 -7.46 7.38 5.55
CA ALA A 25 -7.11 8.72 6.02
C ALA A 25 -7.15 8.80 7.55
N LEU A 26 -8.21 8.28 8.19
CA LEU A 26 -8.29 8.23 9.66
C LEU A 26 -7.14 7.43 10.27
N LEU A 27 -6.81 6.26 9.73
CA LEU A 27 -5.67 5.46 10.19
C LEU A 27 -4.33 6.20 10.03
N ALA A 28 -4.14 6.93 8.92
CA ALA A 28 -2.95 7.74 8.72
C ALA A 28 -2.83 8.88 9.75
N LEU A 29 -3.96 9.50 10.13
CA LEU A 29 -4.01 10.54 11.15
C LEU A 29 -3.82 9.96 12.57
N LEU A 30 -4.45 8.83 12.88
CA LEU A 30 -4.33 8.14 14.17
C LEU A 30 -2.89 7.72 14.47
N LYS A 31 -2.08 7.40 13.45
CA LYS A 31 -0.64 7.14 13.62
C LYS A 31 0.16 8.33 14.17
N ARG A 32 -0.41 9.54 14.14
CA ARG A 32 0.25 10.78 14.60
C ARG A 32 -0.25 11.28 15.96
N VAL A 33 -1.28 10.66 16.53
CA VAL A 33 -1.81 11.08 17.83
C VAL A 33 -1.01 10.45 18.98
N THR A 34 -1.02 11.10 20.15
CA THR A 34 -0.40 10.56 21.37
C THR A 34 -1.15 9.33 21.90
N ARG A 35 -0.50 8.53 22.76
CA ARG A 35 -1.15 7.36 23.40
C ARG A 35 -2.41 7.73 24.17
N THR A 36 -2.39 8.86 24.87
CA THR A 36 -3.56 9.37 25.61
C THR A 36 -4.71 9.73 24.68
N GLN A 37 -4.42 10.42 23.56
CA GLN A 37 -5.43 10.73 22.54
C GLN A 37 -5.98 9.47 21.88
N ALA A 38 -5.12 8.50 21.54
CA ALA A 38 -5.56 7.23 20.98
C ALA A 38 -6.49 6.47 21.95
N ARG A 39 -6.13 6.41 23.23
CA ARG A 39 -6.97 5.76 24.26
C ARG A 39 -8.30 6.49 24.45
N PHE A 40 -8.29 7.83 24.44
CA PHE A 40 -9.51 8.62 24.51
C PHE A 40 -10.43 8.35 23.31
N LEU A 41 -9.89 8.39 22.08
CA LEU A 41 -10.66 8.11 20.86
C LEU A 41 -11.21 6.69 20.86
N GLN A 42 -10.43 5.71 21.31
CA GLN A 42 -10.89 4.34 21.47
C GLN A 42 -12.11 4.26 22.41
N LEU A 43 -12.05 4.88 23.60
CA LEU A 43 -13.17 4.89 24.55
C LEU A 43 -14.43 5.54 23.95
N CYS A 44 -14.27 6.62 23.19
CA CYS A 44 -15.39 7.26 22.50
C CYS A 44 -16.02 6.34 21.45
N LEU A 45 -15.20 5.63 20.67
CA LEU A 45 -15.68 4.68 19.65
C LEU A 45 -16.35 3.46 20.30
N GLU A 46 -15.74 2.87 21.32
CA GLU A 46 -16.31 1.75 22.09
C GLU A 46 -17.68 2.12 22.66
N HIS A 47 -17.81 3.31 23.26
CA HIS A 47 -19.08 3.80 23.78
C HIS A 47 -20.13 3.99 22.67
N SER A 48 -19.74 4.53 21.51
CA SER A 48 -20.65 4.73 20.37
C SER A 48 -21.14 3.42 19.75
N LEU A 49 -20.40 2.33 19.90
CA LEU A 49 -20.71 1.03 19.31
C LEU A 49 -21.41 0.07 20.29
N ALA A 50 -21.48 0.41 21.58
CA ALA A 50 -21.95 -0.49 22.64
C ALA A 50 -23.39 -0.99 22.45
N ASP A 51 -24.27 -0.17 21.86
CA ASP A 51 -25.69 -0.50 21.65
C ASP A 51 -25.99 -0.79 20.16
N CYS A 52 -25.02 -1.33 19.42
CA CYS A 52 -25.17 -1.71 18.02
C CYS A 52 -25.17 -3.24 17.86
N PRO A 53 -26.29 -3.95 18.06
CA PRO A 53 -26.31 -5.42 17.97
C PRO A 53 -25.90 -5.93 16.57
N ASP A 54 -26.21 -5.17 15.52
CA ASP A 54 -25.89 -5.54 14.14
C ASP A 54 -24.37 -5.57 13.89
N ILE A 55 -23.60 -4.62 14.43
CA ILE A 55 -22.14 -4.61 14.25
C ILE A 55 -21.48 -5.78 15.00
N HIS A 56 -22.03 -6.16 16.16
CA HIS A 56 -21.53 -7.29 16.94
C HIS A 56 -21.84 -8.63 16.28
N LEU A 57 -23.03 -8.79 15.67
CA LEU A 57 -23.34 -9.96 14.87
C LEU A 57 -22.41 -10.06 13.66
N LEU A 58 -22.22 -8.95 12.94
CA LEU A 58 -21.35 -8.89 11.77
C LEU A 58 -19.89 -9.21 12.14
N GLU A 59 -19.40 -8.71 13.27
CA GLU A 59 -18.06 -9.02 13.78
C GLU A 59 -17.93 -10.52 14.15
N ALA A 60 -18.96 -11.11 14.76
CA ALA A 60 -18.96 -12.54 15.08
C ALA A 60 -18.89 -13.42 13.82
N GLU A 61 -19.67 -13.07 12.79
CA GLU A 61 -19.62 -13.74 11.48
C GLU A 61 -18.25 -13.55 10.81
N ALA A 62 -17.72 -12.32 10.84
CA ALA A 62 -16.43 -11.98 10.29
C ALA A 62 -15.26 -12.73 10.94
N ASN A 63 -15.46 -13.30 12.13
CA ASN A 63 -14.44 -14.04 12.88
C ASN A 63 -14.70 -15.55 12.96
N SER A 64 -15.74 -16.05 12.27
CA SER A 64 -16.06 -17.47 12.18
C SER A 64 -15.54 -18.07 10.88
N ALA A 65 -14.45 -18.83 10.94
CA ALA A 65 -13.90 -19.54 9.76
C ALA A 65 -14.96 -20.43 9.09
N ALA A 66 -15.84 -21.06 9.89
CA ALA A 66 -16.94 -21.88 9.37
C ALA A 66 -17.95 -21.03 8.58
N ALA A 67 -18.35 -19.86 9.08
CA ALA A 67 -19.27 -18.97 8.38
C ALA A 67 -18.64 -18.42 7.09
N ILE A 68 -17.39 -17.93 7.19
CA ILE A 68 -16.64 -17.41 6.06
C ILE A 68 -16.55 -18.48 4.98
N SER A 69 -16.18 -19.72 5.31
CA SER A 69 -16.03 -20.81 4.33
C SER A 69 -17.32 -21.12 3.53
N GLN A 70 -18.49 -20.81 4.08
CA GLN A 70 -19.80 -21.08 3.49
C GLN A 70 -20.36 -19.93 2.65
N TRP A 71 -19.75 -18.74 2.70
CA TRP A 71 -20.24 -17.60 1.94
C TRP A 71 -20.31 -17.87 0.44
N PRO A 72 -21.36 -17.37 -0.23
CA PRO A 72 -21.53 -17.53 -1.67
C PRO A 72 -20.32 -17.01 -2.43
N GLN A 73 -20.01 -17.71 -3.53
CA GLN A 73 -18.92 -17.33 -4.43
C GLN A 73 -19.41 -16.55 -5.64
N GLU A 74 -20.66 -16.77 -6.02
CA GLU A 74 -21.29 -16.21 -7.20
C GLU A 74 -22.58 -15.50 -6.82
N PRO A 75 -22.89 -14.35 -7.44
CA PRO A 75 -22.05 -13.64 -8.41
C PRO A 75 -20.82 -13.00 -7.75
N ALA A 76 -19.74 -12.78 -8.51
CA ALA A 76 -18.49 -12.19 -8.03
C ALA A 76 -18.69 -10.89 -7.22
N GLU A 77 -19.62 -10.03 -7.63
CA GLU A 77 -19.99 -8.80 -6.93
C GLU A 77 -20.41 -9.07 -5.48
N ALA A 78 -21.21 -10.12 -5.25
CA ALA A 78 -21.68 -10.48 -3.92
C ALA A 78 -20.54 -11.01 -3.04
N ALA A 79 -19.61 -11.76 -3.63
CA ALA A 79 -18.42 -12.23 -2.92
C ALA A 79 -17.52 -11.05 -2.50
N VAL A 80 -17.30 -10.08 -3.39
CA VAL A 80 -16.52 -8.87 -3.09
C VAL A 80 -17.20 -8.03 -2.00
N ALA A 81 -18.52 -7.84 -2.09
CA ALA A 81 -19.29 -7.09 -1.11
C ALA A 81 -19.22 -7.71 0.29
N LEU A 82 -19.32 -9.04 0.40
CA LEU A 82 -19.15 -9.75 1.67
C LEU A 82 -17.74 -9.52 2.24
N LEU A 83 -16.70 -9.63 1.42
CA LEU A 83 -15.33 -9.39 1.86
C LEU A 83 -15.12 -7.94 2.33
N LEU A 84 -15.64 -6.95 1.61
CA LEU A 84 -15.55 -5.54 2.00
C LEU A 84 -16.26 -5.25 3.32
N ALA A 85 -17.42 -5.87 3.55
CA ALA A 85 -18.19 -5.67 4.78
C ALA A 85 -17.55 -6.32 6.02
N HIS A 86 -16.89 -7.47 5.85
CA HIS A 86 -16.44 -8.29 6.98
C HIS A 86 -14.92 -8.23 7.24
N LEU A 87 -14.08 -8.07 6.21
CA LEU A 87 -12.63 -8.04 6.38
C LEU A 87 -12.15 -6.97 7.39
N PRO A 88 -12.71 -5.75 7.44
CA PRO A 88 -12.32 -4.75 8.44
C PRO A 88 -12.59 -5.16 9.90
N LEU A 89 -13.46 -6.15 10.11
CA LEU A 89 -13.87 -6.65 11.44
C LEU A 89 -13.09 -7.90 11.86
N LEU A 90 -12.18 -8.41 11.02
CA LEU A 90 -11.34 -9.55 11.38
C LEU A 90 -10.47 -9.21 12.59
N GLN A 91 -10.49 -10.05 13.61
CA GLN A 91 -9.70 -9.83 14.81
C GLN A 91 -8.23 -10.25 14.59
N PRO A 92 -7.26 -9.41 14.98
CA PRO A 92 -5.86 -9.81 15.03
C PRO A 92 -5.65 -11.05 15.87
N GLY A 93 -4.87 -12.00 15.36
CA GLY A 93 -4.59 -13.28 16.03
C GLY A 93 -5.55 -14.41 15.68
N ASN A 94 -6.69 -14.14 15.02
CA ASN A 94 -7.59 -15.18 14.53
C ASN A 94 -7.06 -15.81 13.22
N ALA A 95 -6.10 -16.73 13.37
CA ALA A 95 -5.43 -17.36 12.23
C ALA A 95 -6.39 -18.18 11.34
N ALA A 96 -7.40 -18.82 11.94
CA ALA A 96 -8.36 -19.66 11.22
C ALA A 96 -9.24 -18.82 10.27
N ALA A 97 -9.84 -17.73 10.78
CA ALA A 97 -10.63 -16.83 9.94
C ALA A 97 -9.75 -16.16 8.88
N LYS A 98 -8.56 -15.69 9.25
CA LYS A 98 -7.60 -15.08 8.32
C LYS A 98 -7.28 -16.00 7.14
N ALA A 99 -7.06 -17.29 7.37
CA ALA A 99 -6.76 -18.24 6.31
C ALA A 99 -7.90 -18.33 5.27
N GLU A 100 -9.15 -18.35 5.74
CA GLU A 100 -10.32 -18.35 4.84
C GLU A 100 -10.46 -17.04 4.06
N TYR A 101 -10.18 -15.88 4.68
CA TYR A 101 -10.14 -14.60 3.97
C TYR A 101 -9.07 -14.59 2.87
N MET A 102 -7.84 -15.04 3.17
CA MET A 102 -6.75 -15.01 2.19
C MET A 102 -7.08 -15.88 0.96
N LYS A 103 -7.64 -17.07 1.18
CA LYS A 103 -8.10 -17.95 0.09
C LYS A 103 -9.17 -17.28 -0.79
N ARG A 104 -10.16 -16.64 -0.16
CA ARG A 104 -11.28 -15.99 -0.86
C ARG A 104 -10.85 -14.73 -1.60
N LEU A 105 -10.01 -13.93 -0.96
CA LEU A 105 -9.46 -12.72 -1.52
C LEU A 105 -8.65 -13.06 -2.78
N GLN A 106 -7.73 -14.04 -2.72
CA GLN A 106 -6.96 -14.46 -3.90
C GLN A 106 -7.86 -14.88 -5.07
N LYS A 107 -8.94 -15.61 -4.81
CA LYS A 107 -9.89 -16.01 -5.85
C LYS A 107 -10.61 -14.81 -6.46
N VAL A 108 -11.18 -13.93 -5.63
CA VAL A 108 -11.89 -12.73 -6.09
C VAL A 108 -10.98 -11.82 -6.92
N LEU A 109 -9.72 -11.66 -6.51
CA LEU A 109 -8.75 -10.85 -7.26
C LEU A 109 -8.37 -11.49 -8.59
N ALA A 110 -8.23 -12.81 -8.65
CA ALA A 110 -8.00 -13.52 -9.92
C ALA A 110 -9.18 -13.31 -10.88
N ASP A 111 -10.41 -13.53 -10.40
CA ASP A 111 -11.63 -13.35 -11.17
C ASP A 111 -11.77 -11.89 -11.66
N ALA A 112 -11.43 -10.91 -10.83
CA ALA A 112 -11.46 -9.48 -11.20
C ALA A 112 -10.44 -9.14 -12.30
N ILE A 113 -9.22 -9.70 -12.25
CA ILE A 113 -8.19 -9.49 -13.28
C ILE A 113 -8.58 -10.12 -14.61
N GLU A 114 -9.16 -11.33 -14.57
CA GLU A 114 -9.56 -12.09 -15.76
C GLU A 114 -10.82 -11.50 -16.42
N SER A 115 -11.85 -11.22 -15.63
CA SER A 115 -13.15 -10.75 -16.13
C SER A 115 -13.28 -9.24 -16.24
N ASN A 116 -12.34 -8.48 -15.67
CA ASN A 116 -12.36 -7.01 -15.59
C ASN A 116 -13.64 -6.46 -14.93
N ARG A 117 -14.17 -7.18 -13.94
CA ARG A 117 -15.32 -6.80 -13.11
C ARG A 117 -14.88 -6.47 -11.70
N CYS A 118 -15.66 -5.64 -11.00
CA CYS A 118 -15.41 -5.27 -9.60
C CYS A 118 -13.99 -4.74 -9.31
N VAL A 119 -13.37 -4.06 -10.28
CA VAL A 119 -11.94 -3.70 -10.18
C VAL A 119 -11.72 -2.64 -9.10
N GLU A 120 -12.64 -1.70 -8.97
CA GLU A 120 -12.63 -0.64 -7.97
C GLU A 120 -12.77 -1.22 -6.55
N GLU A 121 -13.75 -2.09 -6.36
CA GLU A 121 -14.05 -2.78 -5.11
C GLU A 121 -12.90 -3.73 -4.72
N SER A 122 -12.27 -4.37 -5.71
CA SER A 122 -11.07 -5.19 -5.51
C SER A 122 -9.88 -4.35 -5.02
N ARG A 123 -9.72 -3.11 -5.54
CA ARG A 123 -8.70 -2.18 -5.05
C ARG A 123 -9.00 -1.72 -3.61
N GLN A 124 -10.26 -1.44 -3.29
CA GLN A 124 -10.68 -1.13 -1.92
C GLN A 124 -10.39 -2.31 -0.97
N LEU A 125 -10.69 -3.53 -1.40
CA LEU A 125 -10.45 -4.74 -0.61
C LEU A 125 -8.96 -4.92 -0.30
N LEU A 126 -8.09 -4.73 -1.30
CA LEU A 126 -6.65 -4.72 -1.11
C LEU A 126 -6.19 -3.60 -0.18
N SER A 127 -6.77 -2.41 -0.30
CA SER A 127 -6.44 -1.27 0.55
C SER A 127 -6.73 -1.59 2.02
N TYR A 128 -7.89 -2.21 2.32
CA TYR A 128 -8.18 -2.71 3.66
C TYR A 128 -7.22 -3.82 4.07
N ALA A 129 -7.02 -4.84 3.24
CA ALA A 129 -6.16 -5.98 3.57
C ALA A 129 -4.72 -5.55 3.92
N LEU A 130 -4.16 -4.56 3.22
CA LEU A 130 -2.79 -4.08 3.42
C LEU A 130 -2.61 -3.26 4.69
N ILE A 131 -3.62 -2.51 5.14
CA ILE A 131 -3.57 -1.72 6.38
C ILE A 131 -4.06 -2.49 7.61
N HIS A 132 -4.67 -3.66 7.41
CA HIS A 132 -5.31 -4.41 8.46
C HIS A 132 -4.29 -5.07 9.42
N PRO A 133 -4.47 -4.93 10.75
CA PRO A 133 -3.52 -5.44 11.74
C PRO A 133 -3.39 -6.97 11.77
N ALA A 134 -4.44 -7.72 11.38
CA ALA A 134 -4.37 -9.18 11.31
C ALA A 134 -3.54 -9.71 10.12
N THR A 135 -3.23 -8.87 9.13
CA THR A 135 -2.48 -9.26 7.94
C THR A 135 -0.98 -9.34 8.25
N THR A 136 -0.37 -10.50 8.01
CA THR A 136 1.06 -10.72 8.31
C THR A 136 1.97 -10.09 7.25
N ALA A 137 3.27 -10.01 7.51
CA ALA A 137 4.23 -9.46 6.55
C ALA A 137 4.23 -10.24 5.23
N ASP A 138 4.21 -11.57 5.30
CA ASP A 138 4.18 -12.44 4.13
C ASP A 138 2.89 -12.25 3.31
N ASP A 139 1.74 -12.19 4.00
CA ASP A 139 0.46 -11.90 3.37
C ASP A 139 0.50 -10.53 2.65
N ARG A 140 1.05 -9.48 3.30
CA ARG A 140 1.17 -8.13 2.71
C ARG A 140 2.02 -8.13 1.45
N SER A 141 3.13 -8.86 1.44
CA SER A 141 3.98 -8.97 0.24
C SER A 141 3.23 -9.61 -0.92
N ALA A 142 2.46 -10.66 -0.68
CA ALA A 142 1.63 -11.29 -1.71
C ALA A 142 0.51 -10.35 -2.19
N LEU A 143 -0.18 -9.67 -1.28
CA LEU A 143 -1.26 -8.72 -1.60
C LEU A 143 -0.76 -7.51 -2.40
N ALA A 144 0.46 -7.03 -2.13
CA ALA A 144 1.07 -5.94 -2.88
C ALA A 144 1.32 -6.31 -4.35
N LEU A 145 1.67 -7.57 -4.64
CA LEU A 145 1.81 -8.06 -6.02
C LEU A 145 0.46 -8.05 -6.75
N TRP A 146 -0.61 -8.49 -6.08
CA TRP A 146 -1.96 -8.43 -6.63
C TRP A 146 -2.40 -7.00 -6.93
N LEU A 147 -2.07 -6.05 -6.05
CA LEU A 147 -2.35 -4.63 -6.29
C LEU A 147 -1.64 -4.12 -7.54
N GLY A 148 -0.36 -4.45 -7.71
CA GLY A 148 0.40 -4.10 -8.91
C GLY A 148 -0.23 -4.67 -10.18
N HIS A 149 -0.66 -5.94 -10.16
CA HIS A 149 -1.32 -6.55 -11.32
C HIS A 149 -2.68 -5.92 -11.64
N LEU A 150 -3.47 -5.53 -10.64
CA LEU A 150 -4.73 -4.79 -10.88
C LEU A 150 -4.46 -3.41 -11.47
N GLU A 151 -3.45 -2.70 -10.97
CA GLU A 151 -3.07 -1.37 -11.47
C GLU A 151 -2.54 -1.43 -12.90
N GLU A 152 -1.76 -2.44 -13.26
CA GLU A 152 -1.29 -2.68 -14.63
C GLU A 152 -2.44 -2.92 -15.62
N ARG A 153 -3.51 -3.58 -15.16
CA ARG A 153 -4.71 -3.83 -15.99
C ARG A 153 -5.59 -2.60 -16.13
N LEU A 154 -5.62 -1.75 -15.10
CA LEU A 154 -6.31 -0.46 -15.10
C LEU A 154 -5.57 0.61 -15.91
N ALA A 155 -4.26 0.48 -16.08
CA ALA A 155 -3.47 1.40 -16.86
C ALA A 155 -4.01 1.45 -18.30
N PRO A 156 -4.27 2.65 -18.86
CA PRO A 156 -4.67 2.76 -20.25
C PRO A 156 -3.60 2.11 -21.14
N PRO A 157 -3.97 1.45 -22.26
CA PRO A 157 -2.99 0.93 -23.19
C PRO A 157 -2.05 2.07 -23.57
N GLY A 158 -0.77 1.90 -23.21
CA GLY A 158 0.23 2.93 -23.45
C GLY A 158 0.18 3.38 -24.91
N PRO A 159 0.45 4.67 -25.21
CA PRO A 159 0.52 5.12 -26.59
C PRO A 159 1.41 4.15 -27.36
N PRO A 160 1.02 3.70 -28.58
CA PRO A 160 1.84 2.79 -29.36
C PRO A 160 3.23 3.39 -29.39
N GLN A 161 4.24 2.63 -28.93
CA GLN A 161 5.63 3.05 -29.00
C GLN A 161 5.88 3.39 -30.48
N ARG A 162 5.83 4.69 -30.81
CA ARG A 162 6.32 5.15 -32.10
C ARG A 162 7.78 4.76 -32.07
N ARG A 163 8.11 3.72 -32.85
CA ARG A 163 9.50 3.47 -33.23
C ARG A 163 10.08 4.84 -33.60
N PRO A 164 11.19 5.28 -33.00
CA PRO A 164 11.81 6.52 -33.41
C PRO A 164 11.98 6.43 -34.93
N PRO A 165 11.55 7.45 -35.70
CA PRO A 165 11.76 7.45 -37.14
C PRO A 165 13.26 7.23 -37.35
N ALA A 166 13.61 6.29 -38.24
CA ALA A 166 14.97 6.14 -38.70
C ALA A 166 15.46 7.54 -39.08
N HIS A 167 16.58 7.96 -38.49
CA HIS A 167 17.16 9.28 -38.69
C HIS A 167 17.38 9.47 -40.21
N GLU A 168 16.44 10.14 -40.88
CA GLU A 168 16.61 10.57 -42.26
C GLU A 168 17.64 11.70 -42.23
N TRP A 169 18.88 11.33 -42.48
CA TRP A 169 19.99 12.25 -42.71
C TRP A 169 19.58 13.22 -43.82
N PRO A 170 19.69 14.55 -43.63
CA PRO A 170 19.35 15.51 -44.67
C PRO A 170 20.28 15.32 -45.89
N PRO A 171 19.78 15.46 -47.13
CA PRO A 171 20.57 15.21 -48.32
C PRO A 171 21.73 16.22 -48.44
N GLU A 172 22.92 15.70 -48.73
CA GLU A 172 24.11 16.49 -49.04
C GLU A 172 23.86 17.41 -50.25
N PRO A 173 24.44 18.62 -50.26
CA PRO A 173 24.29 19.55 -51.39
C PRO A 173 24.95 18.99 -52.66
N PRO A 174 24.42 19.29 -53.86
CA PRO A 174 24.88 18.66 -55.09
C PRO A 174 26.29 19.13 -55.47
N GLU A 175 27.24 18.18 -55.53
CA GLU A 175 28.53 18.38 -56.18
C GLU A 175 28.37 18.40 -57.71
N PRO A 176 29.13 19.25 -58.44
CA PRO A 176 29.04 19.31 -59.89
C PRO A 176 29.84 18.18 -60.53
N GLY A 177 29.12 17.25 -61.15
CA GLY A 177 29.51 16.57 -62.39
C GLY A 177 30.68 15.57 -62.34
N GLY A 178 30.39 14.30 -62.63
CA GLY A 178 31.41 13.38 -63.14
C GLY A 178 31.14 11.89 -62.93
N GLY A 179 30.44 11.28 -63.90
CA GLY A 179 30.72 9.95 -64.47
C GLY A 179 31.06 8.73 -63.58
N GLY A 180 30.21 7.71 -63.67
CA GLY A 180 30.63 6.39 -64.17
C GLY A 180 30.79 5.23 -63.17
N GLY A 181 30.04 4.14 -63.43
CA GLY A 181 30.28 2.76 -62.98
C GLY A 181 29.97 2.50 -61.51
N GLY A 182 29.27 1.44 -61.08
CA GLY A 182 29.15 0.10 -61.61
C GLY A 182 29.57 -0.88 -60.50
N GLY A 183 28.69 -1.83 -60.13
CA GLY A 183 29.10 -3.09 -59.51
C GLY A 183 28.89 -3.26 -57.99
N SER A 184 27.91 -4.11 -57.67
CA SER A 184 28.04 -5.35 -56.88
C SER A 184 28.64 -5.37 -55.46
N SER A 185 27.80 -5.89 -54.55
CA SER A 185 28.04 -6.99 -53.60
C SER A 185 28.78 -6.78 -52.26
N ALA A 186 28.14 -7.41 -51.25
CA ALA A 186 28.71 -8.22 -50.16
C ALA A 186 29.06 -7.58 -48.80
N ALA A 187 28.49 -8.22 -47.77
CA ALA A 187 29.10 -8.69 -46.52
C ALA A 187 29.63 -7.70 -45.45
N GLY A 188 29.05 -7.81 -44.25
CA GLY A 188 29.80 -8.20 -43.05
C GLY A 188 30.34 -7.11 -42.12
N GLY A 189 30.07 -7.28 -40.82
CA GLY A 189 31.07 -7.06 -39.76
C GLY A 189 30.97 -5.81 -38.88
N GLY A 190 30.70 -6.03 -37.59
CA GLY A 190 31.62 -5.65 -36.50
C GLY A 190 31.60 -4.23 -35.90
N GLY A 191 31.31 -4.15 -34.59
CA GLY A 191 32.20 -3.54 -33.60
C GLY A 191 32.02 -2.07 -33.18
N GLY A 192 32.21 -1.81 -31.88
CA GLY A 192 32.49 -0.48 -31.28
C GLY A 192 31.48 -0.07 -30.19
N ALA A 193 31.62 -0.45 -28.92
CA ALA A 193 32.57 0.05 -27.90
C ALA A 193 32.46 1.57 -27.62
N TRP A 194 31.79 1.91 -26.52
CA TRP A 194 31.93 3.21 -25.85
C TRP A 194 32.08 2.96 -24.35
N ALA A 195 33.24 3.34 -23.84
CA ALA A 195 33.66 3.24 -22.46
C ALA A 195 33.54 4.60 -21.75
N GLU A 196 33.50 4.52 -20.41
CA GLU A 196 33.96 5.54 -19.47
C GLU A 196 33.03 6.79 -19.29
N GLN A 197 32.70 7.31 -18.10
CA GLN A 197 33.49 7.48 -16.88
C GLN A 197 32.58 7.70 -15.64
N HIS A 198 32.93 7.07 -14.53
CA HIS A 198 32.55 7.48 -13.17
C HIS A 198 33.48 8.62 -12.68
N PRO A 199 33.04 9.41 -11.68
CA PRO A 199 33.95 9.82 -10.62
C PRO A 199 33.48 9.33 -9.25
N ALA A 200 34.46 8.88 -8.47
CA ALA A 200 34.33 8.36 -7.12
C ALA A 200 34.34 9.47 -6.06
N GLY A 201 33.69 9.19 -4.93
CA GLY A 201 34.18 9.61 -3.61
C GLY A 201 33.41 10.71 -2.89
N THR A 202 32.39 10.33 -2.12
CA THR A 202 32.06 10.97 -0.83
C THR A 202 31.38 9.97 0.10
N ALA A 203 31.87 9.89 1.34
CA ALA A 203 31.52 8.92 2.38
C ALA A 203 30.06 8.99 2.89
N PRO A 204 29.55 7.96 3.60
CA PRO A 204 28.16 7.93 4.07
C PRO A 204 27.98 8.81 5.30
N ARG A 205 26.98 9.70 5.26
CA ARG A 205 26.50 10.47 6.43
C ARG A 205 25.70 9.53 7.35
N GLU A 206 26.23 9.28 8.54
CA GLU A 206 25.50 8.69 9.66
C GLU A 206 24.43 9.68 10.17
N ASN A 207 23.23 9.15 10.40
CA ASN A 207 22.11 9.90 10.97
C ASN A 207 22.37 10.19 12.46
N GLY A 208 22.33 11.47 12.81
CA GLY A 208 22.49 11.94 14.18
C GLY A 208 21.31 11.55 15.07
N HIS A 209 21.55 10.61 15.98
CA HIS A 209 20.79 10.47 17.22
C HIS A 209 21.57 11.18 18.34
N PRO A 210 20.94 11.96 19.23
CA PRO A 210 21.61 12.40 20.44
C PRO A 210 21.79 11.18 21.38
N PRO A 211 22.95 11.03 22.06
CA PRO A 211 23.12 9.98 23.04
C PRO A 211 22.21 10.24 24.26
N PHE A 212 21.46 9.22 24.64
CA PHE A 212 20.69 9.16 25.88
C PHE A 212 21.66 9.21 27.07
N GLN A 213 21.66 10.31 27.82
CA GLN A 213 22.34 10.38 29.11
C GLN A 213 21.47 9.65 30.16
N ALA A 214 21.98 8.54 30.68
CA ALA A 214 21.42 7.94 31.89
C ALA A 214 21.68 8.88 33.07
N PRO A 215 20.71 9.11 33.98
CA PRO A 215 21.02 9.79 35.23
C PRO A 215 21.92 8.87 36.06
N GLY A 216 23.14 9.35 36.31
CA GLY A 216 24.12 8.69 37.15
C GLY A 216 23.56 8.44 38.55
N GLY A 217 23.79 7.23 39.04
CA GLY A 217 23.55 6.88 40.44
C GLY A 217 24.46 7.69 41.34
N THR A 218 23.87 8.50 42.20
CA THR A 218 24.49 8.89 43.46
C THR A 218 24.25 7.75 44.45
N GLY A 219 25.25 6.88 44.56
CA GLY A 219 25.43 6.09 45.76
C GLY A 219 25.92 7.02 46.86
N GLU A 220 25.05 7.35 47.81
CA GLU A 220 25.47 7.79 49.13
C GLU A 220 25.07 6.74 50.16
N ARG A 221 26.05 6.50 51.02
CA ARG A 221 26.19 5.43 51.99
C ARG A 221 26.18 6.09 53.37
N GLY A 222 25.45 5.51 54.31
CA GLY A 222 25.52 5.83 55.75
C GLY A 222 24.28 6.60 56.23
N GLY A 223 23.62 6.23 57.33
CA GLY A 223 23.93 5.26 58.37
C GLY A 223 22.82 5.28 59.42
N ASP A 224 22.77 4.17 60.18
CA ASP A 224 22.42 4.04 61.60
C ASP A 224 21.12 4.62 62.21
N GLY A 225 20.47 3.77 63.03
CA GLY A 225 19.55 4.16 64.11
C GLY A 225 18.21 3.41 64.03
N ALA A 226 18.05 2.21 64.61
CA ALA A 226 17.80 1.93 66.03
C ALA A 226 16.38 2.29 66.53
N GLY A 227 15.71 1.29 67.12
CA GLY A 227 14.76 1.46 68.24
C GLY A 227 13.28 1.55 67.85
N THR A 228 12.48 0.51 68.08
CA THR A 228 11.67 0.22 69.31
C THR A 228 10.31 0.92 69.31
N GLY A 229 9.24 0.14 69.52
CA GLY A 229 7.94 0.62 69.99
C GLY A 229 6.78 0.17 69.14
#